data_AF-A0A848KGE2-F1
#
_entry.id   AF-A0A848KGE2-F1
#
_cell.length_a   1.000
_cell.length_b   1.000
_cell.length_c   1.000
_cell.angle_alpha   90.00
_cell.angle_beta   90.00
_cell.angle_gamma   90.00
#
_symmetry.space_group_name_H-M   'P 1'
#
loop_
_entity.id
_entity.type
_entity.pdbx_description
1 polymer ?
#
loop_
_entity_poly.entity_id
_entity_poly.type
_entity_poly.pdbx_seq_one_letter_code
_entity_poly.pdbx_strand_id
1 'polypeptide(L)'
;MTTVRDWLADYICRPNVSIGRTGPVCPFVPPAQRAGSLEITIKSAGSAPDKADVTDLVLAALDEFDEIEWNGSNPALRCLVLVIPDLAPTAYGLLDEAHRAVKSIAVRRGMMLGQFHPSCTEPAVRNPDFQVSRAPIPLVAIRHMALHDILFLHEQRDWFEEYRRLFGSYHLHGSEGIDQLFAERYREACAEFGPQH
;
A
#
# COMPACT_ATOMS: atom_id res chain seq x y z
N MET A 1 6.34 -19.04 16.21
CA MET A 1 6.75 -17.96 15.27
C MET A 1 5.50 -17.59 14.49
N THR A 2 5.11 -16.32 14.48
CA THR A 2 3.93 -15.85 13.74
C THR A 2 4.26 -15.83 12.25
N THR A 3 3.49 -16.52 11.42
CA THR A 3 3.67 -16.48 9.96
C THR A 3 3.07 -15.21 9.36
N VAL A 4 3.42 -14.88 8.11
CA VAL A 4 2.75 -13.79 7.38
C VAL A 4 1.25 -14.06 7.24
N ARG A 5 0.83 -15.32 7.08
CA ARG A 5 -0.59 -15.69 7.00
C ARG A 5 -1.32 -15.44 8.32
N ASP A 6 -0.69 -15.76 9.45
CA ASP A 6 -1.26 -15.48 10.78
C ASP A 6 -1.37 -13.97 11.00
N TRP A 7 -0.33 -13.20 10.66
CA TRP A 7 -0.38 -11.74 10.75
C TRP A 7 -1.47 -11.12 9.87
N LEU A 8 -1.65 -11.63 8.64
CA LEU A 8 -2.76 -11.21 7.78
C LEU A 8 -4.11 -11.48 8.46
N ALA A 9 -4.30 -12.70 8.99
CA ALA A 9 -5.56 -13.13 9.59
C ALA A 9 -5.89 -12.44 10.93
N ASP A 10 -4.90 -12.24 11.79
CA ASP A 10 -5.08 -11.84 13.19
C ASP A 10 -4.85 -10.36 13.44
N TYR A 11 -4.16 -9.67 12.52
CA TYR A 11 -3.97 -8.23 12.61
C TYR A 11 -4.61 -7.50 11.42
N ILE A 12 -4.16 -7.78 10.20
CA ILE A 12 -4.55 -6.98 9.03
C ILE A 12 -6.05 -7.09 8.71
N CYS A 13 -6.61 -8.29 8.83
CA CYS A 13 -8.02 -8.56 8.58
C CYS A 13 -8.92 -8.28 9.80
N ARG A 14 -8.36 -7.87 10.94
CA ARG A 14 -9.13 -7.63 12.18
C ARG A 14 -9.39 -6.15 12.41
N PRO A 15 -10.53 -5.79 13.02
CA PRO A 15 -10.74 -4.44 13.50
C PRO A 15 -9.72 -4.07 14.57
N ASN A 16 -9.29 -2.81 14.56
CA ASN A 16 -8.41 -2.27 15.59
C ASN A 16 -8.87 -0.86 15.97
N VAL A 17 -9.24 -0.67 17.24
CA VAL A 17 -9.75 0.61 17.75
C VAL A 17 -8.75 1.75 17.60
N SER A 18 -7.46 1.44 17.62
CA SER A 18 -6.38 2.42 17.50
C SER A 18 -6.23 2.99 16.09
N ILE A 19 -6.89 2.44 15.07
CA ILE A 19 -6.77 2.96 13.70
C ILE A 19 -7.57 4.25 13.44
N GLY A 20 -8.51 4.60 14.34
CA GLY A 20 -9.37 5.78 14.19
C GLY A 20 -10.51 5.63 13.16
N ARG A 21 -10.86 4.40 12.78
CA ARG A 21 -12.07 4.07 12.00
C ARG A 21 -12.57 2.65 12.32
N THR A 22 -13.81 2.36 11.94
CA THR A 22 -14.38 1.00 12.07
C THR A 22 -13.83 0.06 11.00
N GLY A 23 -13.93 -1.25 11.27
CA GLY A 23 -13.53 -2.31 10.33
C GLY A 23 -12.04 -2.65 10.40
N PRO A 24 -11.57 -3.50 9.48
CA PRO A 24 -10.23 -4.10 9.53
C PRO A 24 -9.10 -3.07 9.39
N VAL A 25 -7.90 -3.41 9.88
CA VAL A 25 -6.70 -2.58 9.71
C VAL A 25 -6.46 -2.24 8.24
N CYS A 26 -6.51 -3.23 7.34
CA CYS A 26 -6.58 -2.98 5.90
C CYS A 26 -7.94 -3.42 5.34
N PRO A 27 -8.73 -2.52 4.74
CA PRO A 27 -10.03 -2.87 4.16
C PRO A 27 -9.90 -3.70 2.87
N PHE A 28 -8.71 -3.75 2.28
CA PHE A 28 -8.45 -4.44 1.02
C PHE A 28 -8.22 -5.94 1.17
N VAL A 29 -7.52 -6.37 2.22
CA VAL A 29 -7.06 -7.76 2.35
C VAL A 29 -8.22 -8.76 2.53
N PRO A 30 -9.23 -8.51 3.39
CA PRO A 30 -10.34 -9.45 3.53
C PRO A 30 -11.09 -9.79 2.22
N PRO A 31 -11.51 -8.82 1.39
CA PRO A 31 -12.13 -9.15 0.10
C PRO A 31 -11.16 -9.80 -0.88
N ALA A 32 -9.88 -9.39 -0.92
CA ALA A 32 -8.87 -10.01 -1.78
C ALA A 32 -8.67 -11.50 -1.47
N GLN A 33 -8.57 -11.86 -0.18
CA GLN A 33 -8.47 -13.26 0.25
C GLN A 33 -9.70 -14.08 -0.13
N ARG A 34 -10.90 -13.54 0.09
CA ARG A 34 -12.15 -14.23 -0.30
C ARG A 34 -12.28 -14.44 -1.80
N ALA A 35 -11.73 -13.52 -2.59
CA ALA A 35 -11.74 -13.60 -4.05
C ALA A 35 -10.62 -14.50 -4.62
N GLY A 36 -9.71 -15.01 -3.79
CA GLY A 36 -8.52 -15.72 -4.29
C GLY A 36 -7.58 -14.80 -5.08
N SER A 37 -7.49 -13.52 -4.70
CA SER A 37 -6.70 -12.49 -5.37
C SER A 37 -5.56 -11.97 -4.50
N LEU A 38 -5.06 -12.78 -3.57
CA LEU A 38 -3.90 -12.45 -2.74
C LEU A 38 -2.83 -13.50 -2.93
N GLU A 39 -1.68 -13.08 -3.46
CA GLU A 39 -0.49 -13.90 -3.62
C GLU A 39 0.63 -13.46 -2.68
N ILE A 40 1.43 -14.43 -2.24
CA ILE A 40 2.60 -14.19 -1.37
C ILE A 40 3.81 -14.77 -2.08
N THR A 41 4.79 -13.92 -2.38
CA THR A 41 6.08 -14.31 -2.93
C THR A 41 7.17 -14.07 -1.88
N ILE A 42 8.18 -14.94 -1.84
CA ILE A 42 9.27 -14.88 -0.87
C ILE A 42 10.56 -14.73 -1.66
N LYS A 43 11.33 -13.67 -1.37
CA LYS A 43 12.63 -13.42 -2.00
C LYS A 43 13.68 -13.17 -0.93
N SER A 44 14.93 -13.46 -1.25
CA SER A 44 16.08 -13.23 -0.37
C SER A 44 16.74 -11.91 -0.75
N ALA A 45 17.07 -11.08 0.24
CA ALA A 45 17.91 -9.90 0.06
C ALA A 45 19.41 -10.26 0.04
N GLY A 46 19.79 -11.45 0.47
CA GLY A 46 21.17 -11.88 0.57
C GLY A 46 21.83 -11.41 1.88
N SER A 47 23.12 -11.71 2.02
CA SER A 47 23.81 -11.57 3.32
C SER A 47 24.18 -10.13 3.70
N ALA A 48 24.31 -9.24 2.73
CA ALA A 48 24.69 -7.84 2.96
C ALA A 48 24.08 -6.93 1.88
N PRO A 49 22.74 -6.84 1.81
CA PRO A 49 22.08 -6.02 0.80
C PRO A 49 22.42 -4.55 1.01
N ASP A 50 22.55 -3.83 -0.10
CA ASP A 50 22.48 -2.39 -0.11
C ASP A 50 21.09 -1.89 -0.56
N LYS A 51 20.95 -0.57 -0.69
CA LYS A 51 19.69 0.04 -1.13
C LYS A 51 19.28 -0.41 -2.54
N ALA A 52 20.23 -0.54 -3.46
CA ALA A 52 19.95 -0.92 -4.84
C ALA A 52 19.40 -2.35 -4.89
N ASP A 53 20.01 -3.28 -4.14
CA ASP A 53 19.55 -4.66 -4.05
C ASP A 53 18.06 -4.75 -3.62
N VAL A 54 17.70 -4.03 -2.55
CA VAL A 54 16.30 -4.03 -2.05
C VAL A 54 15.38 -3.29 -3.03
N THR A 55 15.85 -2.22 -3.66
CA THR A 55 15.07 -1.49 -4.68
C THR A 55 14.75 -2.39 -5.87
N ASP A 56 15.73 -3.14 -6.36
CA ASP A 56 15.58 -4.07 -7.48
C ASP A 56 14.61 -5.20 -7.13
N LEU A 57 14.63 -5.72 -5.90
CA LEU A 57 13.63 -6.68 -5.43
C LEU A 57 12.20 -6.11 -5.48
N VAL A 58 12.00 -4.87 -5.05
CA VAL A 58 10.67 -4.24 -5.06
C VAL A 58 10.23 -3.93 -6.49
N LEU A 59 11.13 -3.47 -7.37
CA LEU A 59 10.84 -3.26 -8.79
C LEU A 59 10.45 -4.56 -9.48
N ALA A 60 11.24 -5.62 -9.28
CA ALA A 60 10.93 -6.95 -9.82
C ALA A 60 9.58 -7.47 -9.33
N ALA A 61 9.19 -7.17 -8.08
CA ALA A 61 7.87 -7.55 -7.58
C ALA A 61 6.73 -6.74 -8.21
N LEU A 62 6.95 -5.48 -8.61
CA LEU A 62 5.95 -4.75 -9.42
C LEU A 62 5.78 -5.40 -10.78
N ASP A 63 6.86 -5.88 -11.40
CA ASP A 63 6.79 -6.58 -12.68
C ASP A 63 6.10 -7.95 -12.52
N GLU A 64 6.47 -8.71 -11.48
CA GLU A 64 5.84 -9.98 -11.11
C GLU A 64 4.32 -9.81 -10.89
N PHE A 65 3.87 -8.71 -10.28
CA PHE A 65 2.44 -8.44 -10.07
C PHE A 65 1.61 -8.47 -11.37
N ASP A 66 2.17 -7.93 -12.46
CA ASP A 66 1.50 -7.90 -13.77
C ASP A 66 1.55 -9.26 -14.49
N GLU A 67 2.52 -10.11 -14.15
CA GLU A 67 2.73 -11.44 -14.74
C GLU A 67 1.93 -12.56 -14.05
N ILE A 68 1.47 -12.34 -12.81
CA ILE A 68 0.70 -13.34 -12.07
C ILE A 68 -0.59 -13.71 -12.81
N GLU A 69 -0.80 -15.02 -13.00
CA GLU A 69 -2.09 -15.57 -13.39
C GLU A 69 -3.04 -15.60 -12.19
N TRP A 70 -3.82 -14.53 -12.02
CA TRP A 70 -4.71 -14.37 -10.87
C TRP A 70 -5.93 -15.30 -10.94
N ASN A 71 -6.14 -16.09 -9.88
CA ASN A 71 -7.32 -16.94 -9.74
C ASN A 71 -8.62 -16.13 -9.66
N GLY A 72 -8.60 -15.02 -8.92
CA GLY A 72 -9.78 -14.16 -8.78
C GLY A 72 -10.03 -13.28 -10.00
N SER A 73 -11.29 -13.22 -10.42
CA SER A 73 -11.72 -12.53 -11.64
C SER A 73 -11.79 -11.00 -11.53
N ASN A 74 -11.78 -10.45 -10.31
CA ASN A 74 -11.83 -8.99 -10.09
C ASN A 74 -10.41 -8.41 -10.01
N PRO A 75 -9.94 -7.68 -11.03
CA PRO A 75 -8.58 -7.13 -11.02
C PRO A 75 -8.36 -6.15 -9.87
N ALA A 76 -9.39 -5.40 -9.46
CA ALA A 76 -9.27 -4.43 -8.38
C ALA A 76 -8.97 -5.05 -7.01
N LEU A 77 -9.08 -6.37 -6.86
CA LEU A 77 -8.79 -7.10 -5.62
C LEU A 77 -7.42 -7.78 -5.62
N ARG A 78 -6.64 -7.67 -6.70
CA ARG A 78 -5.31 -8.27 -6.81
C ARG A 78 -4.33 -7.60 -5.85
N CYS A 79 -3.63 -8.42 -5.07
CA CYS A 79 -2.58 -7.99 -4.15
C CYS A 79 -1.45 -9.00 -4.10
N LEU A 80 -0.23 -8.52 -4.27
CA LEU A 80 1.00 -9.30 -4.06
C LEU A 80 1.67 -8.84 -2.77
N VAL A 81 2.07 -9.80 -1.94
CA VAL A 81 2.90 -9.57 -0.77
C VAL A 81 4.29 -10.14 -1.03
N LEU A 82 5.27 -9.27 -1.25
CA LEU A 82 6.68 -9.62 -1.31
C LEU A 82 7.24 -9.72 0.10
N VAL A 83 7.67 -10.90 0.52
CA VAL A 83 8.27 -11.15 1.85
C VAL A 83 9.78 -11.31 1.71
N ILE A 84 10.54 -10.62 2.56
CA ILE A 84 12.01 -10.62 2.56
C ILE A 84 12.51 -11.09 3.94
N PRO A 85 12.51 -12.40 4.21
CA PRO A 85 12.67 -12.94 5.56
C PRO A 85 14.09 -12.81 6.11
N ASP A 86 15.09 -12.67 5.26
CA ASP A 86 16.50 -12.56 5.60
C ASP A 86 17.00 -11.11 5.72
N LEU A 87 16.15 -10.10 5.49
CA LEU A 87 16.51 -8.71 5.72
C LEU A 87 16.67 -8.48 7.23
N ALA A 88 17.90 -8.22 7.67
CA ALA A 88 18.23 -8.05 9.08
C ALA A 88 17.61 -6.77 9.68
N PRO A 89 17.36 -6.72 11.00
CA PRO A 89 16.81 -5.53 11.66
C PRO A 89 17.58 -4.23 11.43
N THR A 90 18.91 -4.31 11.32
CA THR A 90 19.77 -3.16 11.02
C THR A 90 19.59 -2.63 9.59
N ALA A 91 18.98 -3.41 8.71
CA ALA A 91 18.78 -3.11 7.30
C ALA A 91 17.32 -2.73 6.96
N TYR A 92 16.41 -2.64 7.94
CA TYR A 92 15.02 -2.24 7.67
C TYR A 92 14.90 -0.86 7.01
N GLY A 93 15.81 0.07 7.33
CA GLY A 93 15.85 1.38 6.66
C GLY A 93 16.06 1.29 5.15
N LEU A 94 16.70 0.23 4.65
CA LEU A 94 16.83 -0.01 3.20
C LEU A 94 15.47 -0.29 2.55
N LEU A 95 14.56 -0.96 3.26
CA LEU A 95 13.20 -1.21 2.77
C LEU A 95 12.38 0.08 2.70
N ASP A 96 12.51 0.96 3.70
CA ASP A 96 11.89 2.29 3.68
C ASP A 96 12.45 3.16 2.55
N GLU A 97 13.76 3.10 2.31
CA GLU A 97 14.41 3.81 1.21
C GLU A 97 14.00 3.27 -0.16
N ALA A 98 13.92 1.95 -0.32
CA ALA A 98 13.44 1.30 -1.54
C ALA A 98 11.96 1.64 -1.80
N HIS A 99 11.10 1.60 -0.78
CA HIS A 99 9.71 2.02 -0.88
C HIS A 99 9.59 3.45 -1.40
N ARG A 100 10.32 4.41 -0.81
CA ARG A 100 10.34 5.80 -1.27
C ARG A 100 10.82 5.94 -2.72
N ALA A 101 11.85 5.18 -3.11
CA ALA A 101 12.39 5.21 -4.47
C ALA A 101 11.39 4.67 -5.51
N VAL A 102 10.63 3.62 -5.15
CA VAL A 102 9.75 2.91 -6.08
C VAL A 102 8.32 3.45 -6.08
N LYS A 103 7.86 4.12 -5.01
CA LYS A 103 6.46 4.60 -4.87
C LYS A 103 5.98 5.39 -6.09
N SER A 104 6.78 6.33 -6.60
CA SER A 104 6.39 7.12 -7.78
C SER A 104 6.26 6.27 -9.06
N ILE A 105 7.04 5.20 -9.19
CA ILE A 105 6.93 4.26 -10.33
C ILE A 105 5.65 3.44 -10.20
N ALA A 106 5.35 2.93 -9.00
CA ALA A 106 4.11 2.20 -8.73
C ALA A 106 2.86 3.06 -9.01
N VAL A 107 2.88 4.32 -8.54
CA VAL A 107 1.75 5.26 -8.72
C VAL A 107 1.49 5.55 -10.20
N ARG A 108 2.54 5.76 -11.02
CA ARG A 108 2.39 5.91 -12.48
C ARG A 108 1.80 4.68 -13.16
N ARG A 109 1.99 3.49 -12.58
CA ARG A 109 1.36 2.23 -13.05
C ARG A 109 -0.06 2.03 -12.51
N GLY A 110 -0.63 3.01 -11.80
CA GLY A 110 -1.94 2.87 -11.16
C GLY A 110 -1.94 1.88 -9.98
N MET A 111 -0.78 1.66 -9.37
CA MET A 111 -0.58 0.77 -8.23
C MET A 111 -0.31 1.57 -6.95
N MET A 112 -0.47 0.88 -5.83
CA MET A 112 -0.04 1.33 -4.52
C MET A 112 0.96 0.36 -3.91
N LEU A 113 1.86 0.94 -3.13
CA LEU A 113 2.97 0.26 -2.48
C LEU A 113 2.98 0.61 -1.00
N GLY A 114 2.99 -0.40 -0.13
CA GLY A 114 3.12 -0.23 1.31
C GLY A 114 4.27 -1.06 1.86
N GLN A 115 5.12 -0.45 2.67
CA GLN A 115 6.24 -1.08 3.36
C GLN A 115 5.86 -1.50 4.77
N PHE A 116 6.33 -2.68 5.20
CA PHE A 116 6.07 -3.20 6.52
C PHE A 116 7.30 -3.93 7.06
N HIS A 117 7.61 -3.73 8.33
CA HIS A 117 8.67 -4.46 9.04
C HIS A 117 8.47 -4.30 10.57
N PRO A 118 9.15 -5.11 11.40
CA PRO A 118 8.95 -5.10 12.86
C PRO A 118 9.12 -3.73 13.54
N SER A 119 10.03 -2.91 13.02
CA SER A 119 10.34 -1.58 13.56
C SER A 119 9.71 -0.42 12.77
N CYS A 120 8.72 -0.69 11.91
CA CYS A 120 8.15 0.35 11.06
C CYS A 120 7.45 1.42 11.90
N THR A 121 7.69 2.67 11.55
CA THR A 121 7.17 3.85 12.25
C THR A 121 6.04 4.54 11.49
N GLU A 122 5.63 4.01 10.34
CA GLU A 122 4.54 4.56 9.54
C GLU A 122 3.23 4.62 10.36
N PRO A 123 2.67 5.83 10.57
CA PRO A 123 1.48 6.00 11.38
C PRO A 123 0.19 5.64 10.63
N ALA A 124 -0.87 5.37 11.38
CA ALA A 124 -2.21 5.36 10.80
C ALA A 124 -2.64 6.79 10.43
N VAL A 125 -3.25 6.95 9.25
CA VAL A 125 -3.75 8.25 8.76
C VAL A 125 -4.65 8.99 9.76
N ARG A 126 -5.47 8.24 10.51
CA ARG A 126 -6.42 8.80 11.48
C ARG A 126 -5.94 8.69 12.93
N ASN A 127 -4.73 8.17 13.17
CA ASN A 127 -4.11 8.11 14.49
C ASN A 127 -2.57 8.08 14.38
N PRO A 128 -1.89 9.24 14.46
CA PRO A 128 -0.43 9.34 14.39
C PRO A 128 0.32 8.54 15.44
N ASP A 129 -0.29 8.27 16.60
CA ASP A 129 0.34 7.53 17.70
C ASP A 129 0.37 6.01 17.45
N PHE A 130 -0.35 5.54 16.42
CA PHE A 130 -0.47 4.12 16.11
C PHE A 130 0.36 3.75 14.87
N GLN A 131 1.46 3.00 15.07
CA GLN A 131 2.32 2.52 13.98
C GLN A 131 1.65 1.34 13.26
N VAL A 132 0.90 1.65 12.19
CA VAL A 132 0.01 0.71 11.53
C VAL A 132 0.77 -0.36 10.73
N SER A 133 1.94 -0.02 10.21
CA SER A 133 2.72 -0.86 9.28
C SER A 133 3.71 -1.80 9.96
N ARG A 134 3.53 -2.10 11.25
CA ARG A 134 4.32 -3.14 11.92
C ARG A 134 3.92 -4.54 11.46
N ALA A 135 4.90 -5.33 11.07
CA ALA A 135 4.75 -6.72 10.62
C ALA A 135 5.79 -7.63 11.30
N PRO A 136 5.55 -8.95 11.40
CA PRO A 136 6.49 -9.88 12.02
C PRO A 136 7.79 -10.07 11.20
N ILE A 137 7.72 -9.80 9.89
CA ILE A 137 8.79 -10.01 8.92
C ILE A 137 8.77 -8.83 7.92
N PRO A 138 9.92 -8.37 7.40
CA PRO A 138 9.95 -7.34 6.36
C PRO A 138 9.21 -7.78 5.10
N LEU A 139 8.33 -6.92 4.62
CA LEU A 139 7.54 -7.19 3.43
C LEU A 139 7.08 -5.89 2.76
N VAL A 140 6.69 -6.02 1.50
CA VAL A 140 6.04 -4.99 0.71
C VAL A 140 4.71 -5.52 0.20
N ALA A 141 3.65 -4.73 0.36
CA ALA A 141 2.36 -5.00 -0.24
C ALA A 141 2.18 -4.16 -1.51
N ILE A 142 1.87 -4.82 -2.61
CA ILE A 142 1.55 -4.23 -3.92
C ILE A 142 0.09 -4.54 -4.22
N ARG A 143 -0.66 -3.54 -4.68
CA ARG A 143 -2.02 -3.72 -5.20
C ARG A 143 -2.34 -2.62 -6.21
N HIS A 144 -3.43 -2.78 -6.95
CA HIS A 144 -3.99 -1.64 -7.67
C HIS A 144 -4.43 -0.53 -6.70
N MET A 145 -4.31 0.71 -7.17
CA MET A 145 -4.82 1.89 -6.47
C MET A 145 -6.34 1.77 -6.27
N ALA A 146 -6.83 2.37 -5.20
CA ALA A 146 -8.22 2.39 -4.77
C ALA A 146 -8.62 3.81 -4.33
N LEU A 147 -9.93 4.05 -4.22
CA LEU A 147 -10.47 5.38 -3.93
C LEU A 147 -9.89 6.00 -2.64
N HIS A 148 -9.62 5.20 -1.61
CA HIS A 148 -9.09 5.69 -0.34
C HIS A 148 -7.61 6.12 -0.40
N ASP A 149 -6.91 5.87 -1.52
CA ASP A 149 -5.49 6.23 -1.65
C ASP A 149 -5.24 7.71 -1.81
N ILE A 150 -6.29 8.52 -1.98
CA ILE A 150 -6.17 9.98 -1.85
C ILE A 150 -5.52 10.38 -0.52
N LEU A 151 -5.71 9.58 0.54
CA LEU A 151 -5.08 9.80 1.83
C LEU A 151 -3.55 9.80 1.79
N PHE A 152 -2.93 9.22 0.75
CA PHE A 152 -1.48 9.05 0.62
C PHE A 152 -0.90 9.69 -0.66
N LEU A 153 -1.75 10.15 -1.57
CA LEU A 153 -1.38 10.64 -2.90
C LEU A 153 -1.72 12.11 -3.13
N HIS A 154 -2.34 12.78 -2.15
CA HIS A 154 -2.72 14.19 -2.22
C HIS A 154 -1.55 15.17 -2.01
N GLU A 155 -0.38 14.70 -1.59
CA GLU A 155 0.75 15.56 -1.16
C GLU A 155 1.75 15.89 -2.28
N GLN A 156 1.69 15.20 -3.42
CA GLN A 156 2.59 15.42 -4.55
C GLN A 156 1.79 15.53 -5.84
N ARG A 157 2.12 16.53 -6.67
CA ARG A 157 1.45 16.80 -7.95
C ARG A 157 1.35 15.54 -8.81
N ASP A 158 2.47 14.90 -9.12
CA ASP A 158 2.51 13.74 -10.01
C ASP A 158 1.68 12.57 -9.46
N TRP A 159 1.66 12.38 -8.14
CA TRP A 159 0.85 11.33 -7.51
C TRP A 159 -0.64 11.63 -7.59
N PHE A 160 -1.00 12.88 -7.30
CA PHE A 160 -2.37 13.33 -7.34
C PHE A 160 -2.94 13.31 -8.76
N GLU A 161 -2.14 13.65 -9.77
CA GLU A 161 -2.56 13.62 -11.17
C GLU A 161 -2.94 12.20 -11.62
N GLU A 162 -2.14 11.19 -11.25
CA GLU A 162 -2.48 9.79 -11.53
C GLU A 162 -3.71 9.32 -10.75
N TYR A 163 -3.82 9.68 -9.47
CA TYR A 163 -5.02 9.40 -8.69
C TYR A 163 -6.26 10.02 -9.34
N ARG A 164 -6.19 11.30 -9.71
CA ARG A 164 -7.29 12.05 -10.32
C ARG A 164 -7.69 11.45 -11.66
N ARG A 165 -6.71 11.00 -12.47
CA ARG A 165 -6.97 10.32 -13.74
C ARG A 165 -7.83 9.06 -13.55
N LEU A 166 -7.60 8.30 -12.48
CA LEU A 166 -8.31 7.06 -12.19
C LEU A 166 -9.64 7.27 -11.43
N PHE A 167 -9.66 8.22 -10.49
CA PHE A 167 -10.74 8.34 -9.50
C PHE A 167 -11.44 9.70 -9.45
N GLY A 168 -11.01 10.69 -10.25
CA GLY A 168 -11.54 12.05 -10.18
C GLY A 168 -13.05 12.14 -10.43
N SER A 169 -13.60 11.28 -11.29
CA SER A 169 -15.03 11.25 -11.59
C SER A 169 -15.90 10.88 -10.37
N TYR A 170 -15.38 10.06 -9.46
CA TYR A 170 -16.09 9.68 -8.22
C TYR A 170 -16.29 10.89 -7.30
N HIS A 171 -15.34 11.83 -7.29
CA HIS A 171 -15.45 13.04 -6.48
C HIS A 171 -16.33 14.13 -7.11
N LEU A 172 -16.64 14.04 -8.41
CA LEU A 172 -17.42 15.04 -9.14
C LEU A 172 -18.94 14.76 -9.14
N HIS A 173 -19.36 13.49 -9.08
CA HIS A 173 -20.77 13.11 -9.28
C HIS A 173 -21.60 12.96 -7.99
N GLY A 174 -21.28 13.79 -6.98
CA GLY A 174 -21.96 13.77 -5.69
C GLY A 174 -21.22 12.90 -4.69
N SER A 175 -20.82 13.52 -3.58
CA SER A 175 -20.09 12.89 -2.47
C SER A 175 -20.96 11.94 -1.62
N GLU A 176 -22.16 11.58 -2.06
CA GLU A 176 -23.03 10.65 -1.35
C GLU A 176 -22.36 9.26 -1.28
N GLY A 177 -21.97 8.86 -0.08
CA GLY A 177 -21.29 7.58 0.17
C GLY A 177 -19.76 7.62 0.10
N ILE A 178 -19.16 8.77 -0.24
CA ILE A 178 -17.70 8.96 -0.14
C ILE A 178 -17.37 9.43 1.28
N ASP A 179 -16.35 8.81 1.87
CA ASP A 179 -15.84 9.22 3.17
C ASP A 179 -15.44 10.70 3.14
N GLN A 180 -15.93 11.48 4.11
CA GLN A 180 -15.72 12.92 4.16
C GLN A 180 -14.24 13.30 4.08
N LEU A 181 -13.36 12.51 4.71
CA LEU A 181 -11.92 12.77 4.67
C LEU A 181 -11.35 12.61 3.26
N PHE A 182 -11.89 11.69 2.45
CA PHE A 182 -11.43 11.49 1.07
C PHE A 182 -11.80 12.71 0.21
N ALA A 183 -13.02 13.21 0.37
CA ALA A 183 -13.51 14.39 -0.34
C ALA A 183 -12.75 15.67 0.08
N GLU A 184 -12.40 15.81 1.36
CA GLU A 184 -11.56 16.89 1.86
C GLU A 184 -10.16 16.86 1.24
N ARG A 185 -9.45 15.73 1.33
CA ARG A 185 -8.10 15.59 0.73
C ARG A 185 -8.09 15.80 -0.78
N TYR A 186 -9.13 15.33 -1.48
CA TYR A 186 -9.25 15.55 -2.92
C TYR A 186 -9.44 17.03 -3.27
N ARG A 187 -10.29 17.75 -2.51
CA ARG A 187 -10.50 19.20 -2.72
C ARG A 187 -9.23 20.01 -2.44
N GLU A 188 -8.52 19.69 -1.36
CA GLU A 188 -7.25 20.33 -1.00
C GLU A 188 -6.22 20.16 -2.13
N ALA A 189 -6.02 18.93 -2.62
CA ALA A 189 -5.10 18.67 -3.72
C ALA A 189 -5.54 19.30 -5.05
N CYS A 190 -6.85 19.40 -5.32
CA CYS A 190 -7.35 20.17 -6.46
C CYS A 190 -7.03 21.67 -6.33
N ALA A 191 -7.13 22.25 -5.13
CA ALA A 191 -6.79 23.65 -4.92
C ALA A 191 -5.29 23.92 -5.09
N GLU A 192 -4.45 22.97 -4.68
CA GLU A 192 -2.99 23.10 -4.78
C GLU A 192 -2.44 22.76 -6.18
N PHE A 193 -2.92 21.67 -6.79
CA PHE A 193 -2.36 21.12 -8.01
C PHE A 193 -3.29 21.19 -9.23
N GLY A 194 -4.53 21.66 -9.07
CA GLY A 194 -5.50 21.79 -10.16
C GLY A 194 -5.00 22.69 -11.30
N PRO A 195 -5.58 22.55 -12.51
CA PRO A 195 -5.30 23.47 -13.59
C PRO A 195 -5.65 24.89 -13.14
N GLN A 196 -4.67 25.81 -13.24
CA GLN A 196 -4.93 27.23 -13.07
C GLN A 196 -5.77 27.67 -14.27
N HIS A 197 -7.01 28.08 -14.00
CA HIS A 197 -7.91 28.64 -15.01
C HIS A 197 -7.47 30.04 -15.42
#